data_AF-A0A2V7FUB4-F1
#
_entry.id   AF-A0A2V7FUB4-F1
#
_cell.length_a   1.000
_cell.length_b   1.000
_cell.length_c   1.000
_cell.angle_alpha   90.00
_cell.angle_beta   90.00
_cell.angle_gamma   90.00
#
_symmetry.space_group_name_H-M   'P 1'
#
loop_
_entity.id
_entity.type
_entity.pdbx_description
1 polymer ?
#
loop_
_entity_poly.entity_id
_entity_poly.type
_entity_poly.pdbx_seq_one_letter_code
_entity_poly.pdbx_strand_id
1 'polypeptide(L)'
;MSRVLTVLAILVAAASRVPAQSADDLLQQGVRAYQRLEYDAAVALLRESLLRREPAALADSQRARALSYLAATELFQQQRDSASAAFRTLVRLDPRYRPDELIFPPQVTNLYEEVRRSTKVLSVQVPPVTELHARLEWFTARVVTTSVQSVTATLARDDGTPVRTLYDGPVADSLSLKWDGLTAGGTLPAEGRYVLHVAPRPALQDGPRPLQVTLDITQVAPDTLPWPAPSGPALLPERTSAGPALGSLAAGALAGGAVVALPSLFGRSGEATGARFAVAAAVSVAGLVGFFAHQPRPIDANIRANAPARADWQRRVEGVQAENAKRRGQARLLIRAGPVTVAERAPS
;
A
#
# COMPACT_ATOMS: atom_id res chain seq x y z
N MET A 1 0.05 20.93 -74.99
CA MET A 1 -0.80 20.92 -73.77
C MET A 1 -0.19 20.15 -72.58
N SER A 2 1.14 20.04 -72.45
CA SER A 2 1.75 19.19 -71.39
C SER A 2 2.67 19.94 -70.41
N ARG A 3 2.97 21.23 -70.63
CA ARG A 3 3.90 22.00 -69.76
C ARG A 3 3.22 22.97 -68.78
N VAL A 4 1.95 23.31 -69.01
CA VAL A 4 1.21 24.25 -68.13
C VAL A 4 0.63 23.53 -66.90
N LEU A 5 0.33 22.24 -67.02
CA LEU A 5 -0.18 21.42 -65.90
C LEU A 5 0.90 21.04 -64.88
N THR A 6 2.18 21.08 -65.25
CA THR A 6 3.28 20.71 -64.34
C THR A 6 3.69 21.86 -63.41
N VAL A 7 3.45 23.12 -63.79
CA VAL A 7 3.79 24.29 -62.95
C VAL A 7 2.73 24.52 -61.87
N LEU A 8 1.47 24.15 -62.11
CA LEU A 8 0.40 24.28 -61.11
C LEU A 8 0.44 23.17 -60.04
N ALA A 9 1.05 22.02 -60.34
CA ALA A 9 1.19 20.91 -59.38
C ALA A 9 2.31 21.14 -58.34
N ILE A 10 3.25 22.05 -58.59
CA ILE A 10 4.37 22.35 -57.69
C ILE A 10 4.02 23.46 -56.68
N LEU A 11 3.01 24.29 -56.97
CA LEU A 11 2.56 25.36 -56.06
C LEU A 11 1.61 24.90 -54.94
N VAL A 12 1.11 23.66 -54.97
CA VAL A 12 0.24 23.11 -53.92
C VAL A 12 1.00 22.23 -52.91
N ALA A 13 2.21 21.78 -53.24
CA ALA A 13 3.02 20.93 -52.36
C ALA A 13 3.93 21.70 -51.38
N ALA A 14 3.99 23.03 -51.49
CA ALA A 14 4.75 23.92 -50.60
C ALA A 14 3.83 24.77 -49.71
N ALA A 15 2.68 24.23 -49.30
CA ALA A 15 2.09 24.64 -48.04
C ALA A 15 3.03 24.15 -46.93
N SER A 16 4.14 24.88 -46.75
CA SER A 16 4.99 24.81 -45.58
C SER A 16 4.04 24.77 -44.38
N ARG A 17 4.11 23.68 -43.61
CA ARG A 17 3.50 23.59 -42.29
C ARG A 17 4.02 24.79 -41.51
N VAL A 18 3.28 25.89 -41.50
CA VAL A 18 3.50 26.95 -40.53
C VAL A 18 3.44 26.22 -39.19
N PRO A 19 4.49 26.26 -38.36
CA PRO A 19 4.41 25.63 -37.06
C PRO A 19 3.17 26.23 -36.40
N ALA A 20 2.17 25.39 -36.12
CA ALA A 20 1.02 25.82 -35.35
C ALA A 20 1.60 26.46 -34.09
N GLN A 21 1.38 27.77 -33.91
CA GLN A 21 1.98 28.51 -32.81
C GLN A 21 1.69 27.75 -31.52
N SER A 22 2.75 27.42 -30.78
CA SER A 22 2.59 26.64 -29.56
C SER A 22 1.85 27.49 -28.51
N ALA A 23 1.17 26.84 -27.56
CA ALA A 23 0.53 27.59 -26.48
C ALA A 23 1.55 28.41 -25.68
N ASP A 24 2.77 27.91 -25.53
CA ASP A 24 3.85 28.66 -24.88
C ASP A 24 4.25 29.89 -25.70
N ASP A 25 4.38 29.79 -27.03
CA ASP A 25 4.68 30.96 -27.87
C ASP A 25 3.61 32.04 -27.74
N LEU A 26 2.33 31.64 -27.72
CA LEU A 26 1.20 32.56 -27.52
C LEU A 26 1.24 33.21 -26.14
N LEU A 27 1.55 32.44 -25.10
CA LEU A 27 1.74 32.96 -23.74
C LEU A 27 2.87 33.99 -23.70
N GLN A 28 4.05 33.68 -24.26
CA GLN A 28 5.19 34.60 -24.29
C GLN A 28 4.85 35.88 -25.05
N GLN A 29 4.15 35.77 -26.19
CA GLN A 29 3.70 36.93 -26.96
C GLN A 29 2.69 37.77 -26.17
N GLY A 30 1.72 37.14 -25.50
CA GLY A 30 0.73 37.83 -24.66
C GLY A 30 1.37 38.58 -23.48
N VAL A 31 2.37 37.97 -22.82
CA VAL A 31 3.14 38.63 -21.75
C VAL A 31 3.90 39.83 -22.28
N ARG A 32 4.53 39.73 -23.46
CA ARG A 32 5.23 40.87 -24.08
C ARG A 32 4.25 41.98 -24.47
N ALA A 33 3.08 41.65 -25.00
CA ALA A 33 2.05 42.64 -25.33
C ALA A 33 1.58 43.37 -24.05
N TYR A 34 1.37 42.66 -22.95
CA TYR A 34 1.07 43.28 -21.65
C TYR A 34 2.18 44.24 -21.20
N GLN A 35 3.45 43.84 -21.31
CA GLN A 35 4.58 44.69 -20.94
C GLN A 35 4.70 45.96 -21.80
N ARG A 36 4.22 45.91 -23.05
CA ARG A 36 4.13 47.07 -23.95
C ARG A 36 2.84 47.88 -23.79
N LEU A 37 1.98 47.51 -22.83
CA LEU A 37 0.66 48.11 -22.59
C LEU A 37 -0.34 47.91 -23.75
N GLU A 38 -0.07 46.94 -24.64
CA GLU A 38 -0.95 46.53 -25.74
C GLU A 38 -2.01 45.56 -25.24
N TYR A 39 -2.91 46.05 -24.38
CA TYR A 39 -3.81 45.20 -23.60
C TYR A 39 -4.78 44.38 -24.46
N ASP A 40 -5.29 44.92 -25.56
CA ASP A 40 -6.22 44.19 -26.45
C ASP A 40 -5.55 42.97 -27.10
N ALA A 41 -4.33 43.15 -27.60
CA ALA A 41 -3.54 42.07 -28.16
C ALA A 41 -3.17 41.04 -27.09
N ALA A 42 -2.81 41.49 -25.89
CA ALA A 42 -2.47 40.62 -24.77
C ALA A 42 -3.66 39.72 -24.38
N VAL A 43 -4.88 40.25 -24.26
CA VAL A 43 -6.08 39.43 -23.96
C VAL A 43 -6.29 38.35 -25.01
N ALA A 44 -6.21 38.70 -26.30
CA ALA A 44 -6.42 37.75 -27.38
C ALA A 44 -5.40 36.60 -27.34
N LEU A 45 -4.11 36.93 -27.21
CA LEU A 45 -3.02 35.96 -27.17
C LEU A 45 -3.09 35.06 -25.93
N LEU A 46 -3.37 35.64 -24.75
CA LEU A 46 -3.45 34.90 -23.49
C LEU A 46 -4.66 33.96 -23.46
N ARG A 47 -5.83 34.39 -23.93
CA ARG A 47 -7.01 33.51 -24.04
C ARG A 47 -6.76 32.37 -25.02
N GLU A 48 -6.18 32.68 -26.19
CA GLU A 48 -5.85 31.67 -27.20
C GLU A 48 -4.86 30.63 -26.64
N SER A 49 -3.87 31.05 -25.85
CA SER A 49 -2.93 30.13 -25.19
C SER A 49 -3.64 29.17 -24.22
N LEU A 50 -4.65 29.63 -23.49
CA LEU A 50 -5.41 28.86 -22.51
C LEU A 50 -6.41 27.88 -23.16
N LEU A 51 -6.83 28.15 -24.40
CA LEU A 51 -7.76 27.31 -25.18
C LEU A 51 -7.10 26.10 -25.83
N ARG A 52 -5.77 26.08 -25.94
CA ARG A 52 -5.03 24.95 -26.54
C ARG A 52 -5.21 23.67 -25.72
N ARG A 53 -5.41 22.56 -26.43
CA ARG A 53 -5.61 21.22 -25.87
C ARG A 53 -4.39 20.34 -26.16
N GLU A 54 -4.30 19.22 -25.45
CA GLU A 54 -3.24 18.23 -25.63
C GLU A 54 -3.04 17.83 -27.10
N PRO A 55 -1.79 17.66 -27.57
CA PRO A 55 -0.52 17.72 -26.82
C PRO A 55 0.07 19.14 -26.69
N ALA A 56 -0.64 20.17 -27.18
CA ALA A 56 -0.16 21.54 -27.20
C ALA A 56 -0.64 22.37 -26.00
N ALA A 57 -1.18 21.74 -24.95
CA ALA A 57 -1.68 22.44 -23.78
C ALA A 57 -0.53 22.99 -22.92
N LEU A 58 -0.80 24.09 -22.23
CA LEU A 58 0.11 24.62 -21.21
C LEU A 58 0.13 23.72 -19.99
N ALA A 59 1.31 23.53 -19.39
CA ALA A 59 1.43 22.95 -18.05
C ALA A 59 0.73 23.85 -17.01
N ASP A 60 0.31 23.29 -15.87
CA ASP A 60 -0.45 24.03 -14.86
C ASP A 60 0.24 25.32 -14.37
N SER A 61 1.57 25.30 -14.23
CA SER A 61 2.35 26.49 -13.86
C SER A 61 2.27 27.60 -14.92
N GLN A 62 2.32 27.23 -16.20
CA GLN A 62 2.16 28.17 -17.32
C GLN A 62 0.71 28.65 -17.43
N ARG A 63 -0.28 27.79 -17.19
CA ARG A 63 -1.71 28.17 -17.12
C ARG A 63 -1.95 29.18 -16.00
N ALA A 64 -1.36 28.96 -14.83
CA ALA A 64 -1.45 29.88 -13.70
C ALA A 64 -0.85 31.25 -14.02
N ARG A 65 0.33 31.26 -14.67
CA ARG A 65 0.95 32.48 -15.18
C ARG A 65 0.07 33.18 -16.20
N ALA A 66 -0.45 32.46 -17.20
CA ALA A 66 -1.32 33.01 -18.25
C ALA A 66 -2.58 33.66 -17.66
N LEU A 67 -3.24 33.00 -16.70
CA LEU A 67 -4.42 33.53 -16.00
C LEU A 67 -4.09 34.78 -15.19
N SER A 68 -2.90 34.85 -14.57
CA SER A 68 -2.46 36.04 -13.81
C SER A 68 -2.31 37.26 -14.72
N TYR A 69 -1.63 37.09 -15.86
CA TYR A 69 -1.48 38.17 -16.85
C TYR A 69 -2.80 38.53 -17.51
N LEU A 70 -3.67 37.54 -17.80
CA LEU A 70 -4.97 37.79 -18.40
C LEU A 70 -5.82 38.65 -17.47
N ALA A 71 -5.91 38.28 -16.19
CA ALA A 71 -6.66 39.05 -15.21
C ALA A 71 -6.11 40.47 -15.02
N ALA A 72 -4.78 40.63 -14.98
CA ALA A 72 -4.16 41.95 -14.90
C ALA A 72 -4.49 42.81 -16.14
N THR A 73 -4.42 42.21 -17.33
CA THR A 73 -4.73 42.87 -18.60
C THR A 73 -6.19 43.32 -18.65
N GLU A 74 -7.12 42.44 -18.27
CA GLU A 74 -8.56 42.75 -18.23
C GLU A 74 -8.87 43.83 -17.18
N LEU A 75 -8.17 43.84 -16.04
CA LEU A 75 -8.33 44.88 -15.03
C LEU A 75 -7.93 46.25 -15.58
N PHE A 76 -6.82 46.35 -16.31
CA PHE A 76 -6.40 47.64 -16.92
C PHE A 76 -7.32 48.10 -18.05
N GLN A 77 -8.01 47.18 -18.72
CA GLN A 77 -9.10 47.51 -19.64
C GLN A 77 -10.43 47.88 -18.95
N GLN A 78 -10.44 48.04 -17.62
CA GLN A 78 -11.65 48.29 -16.82
C GLN A 78 -12.68 47.15 -16.85
N GLN A 79 -12.27 45.93 -17.26
CA GLN A 79 -13.11 44.74 -17.33
C GLN A 79 -13.01 43.92 -16.02
N ARG A 80 -13.39 44.53 -14.90
CA ARG A 80 -13.21 43.95 -13.55
C ARG A 80 -13.87 42.57 -13.38
N ASP A 81 -15.03 42.35 -13.98
CA ASP A 81 -15.74 41.07 -13.88
C ASP A 81 -15.01 39.93 -14.61
N SER A 82 -14.44 40.25 -15.78
CA SER A 82 -13.61 39.31 -16.53
C SER A 82 -12.33 38.99 -15.76
N ALA A 83 -11.65 40.02 -15.24
CA ALA A 83 -10.45 39.83 -14.41
C ALA A 83 -10.73 38.94 -13.19
N SER A 84 -11.88 39.18 -12.54
CA SER A 84 -12.34 38.37 -11.41
C SER A 84 -12.66 36.93 -11.81
N ALA A 85 -13.16 36.69 -13.03
CA ALA A 85 -13.41 35.35 -13.56
C ALA A 85 -12.10 34.59 -13.87
N ALA A 86 -11.10 35.27 -14.45
CA ALA A 86 -9.77 34.73 -14.68
C ALA A 86 -9.09 34.36 -13.35
N PHE A 87 -9.14 35.25 -12.34
CA PHE A 87 -8.62 34.96 -11.00
C PHE A 87 -9.39 33.85 -10.29
N ARG A 88 -10.71 33.76 -10.41
CA ARG A 88 -11.49 32.63 -9.87
C ARG A 88 -11.01 31.30 -10.46
N THR A 89 -10.66 31.29 -11.74
CA THR A 89 -10.12 30.11 -12.42
C THR A 89 -8.72 29.79 -11.93
N LEU A 90 -7.87 30.81 -11.72
CA LEU A 90 -6.54 30.65 -11.13
C LEU A 90 -6.59 30.06 -9.72
N VAL A 91 -7.47 30.58 -8.86
CA VAL A 91 -7.62 30.10 -7.47
C VAL A 91 -8.11 28.65 -7.42
N ARG A 92 -8.95 28.22 -8.38
CA ARG A 92 -9.37 26.81 -8.49
C ARG A 92 -8.27 25.90 -9.00
N LEU A 93 -7.42 26.39 -9.92
CA LEU A 93 -6.28 25.66 -10.48
C LEU A 93 -5.20 25.45 -9.41
N ASP A 94 -4.78 26.53 -8.76
CA ASP A 94 -3.79 26.52 -7.69
C ASP A 94 -4.19 27.50 -6.58
N PRO A 95 -4.80 26.99 -5.49
CA PRO A 95 -5.20 27.80 -4.33
C PRO A 95 -4.03 28.48 -3.59
N ARG A 96 -2.80 27.97 -3.79
CA ARG A 96 -1.60 28.45 -3.10
C ARG A 96 -0.81 29.45 -3.92
N TYR A 97 -1.08 29.54 -5.22
CA TYR A 97 -0.46 30.52 -6.09
C TYR A 97 -0.62 31.93 -5.53
N ARG A 98 0.41 32.78 -5.69
CA ARG A 98 0.34 34.21 -5.40
C ARG A 98 0.92 34.97 -6.59
N PRO A 99 0.19 35.92 -7.17
CA PRO A 99 0.78 36.84 -8.13
C PRO A 99 1.95 37.56 -7.48
N ASP A 100 3.07 37.64 -8.18
CA ASP A 100 4.29 38.30 -7.69
C ASP A 100 4.07 39.82 -7.59
N GLU A 101 4.24 40.37 -6.40
CA GLU A 101 4.06 41.80 -6.08
C GLU A 101 5.11 42.70 -6.78
N LEU A 102 6.24 42.14 -7.22
CA LEU A 102 7.24 42.86 -8.00
C LEU A 102 6.86 42.97 -9.49
N ILE A 103 6.03 42.05 -9.97
CA ILE A 103 5.57 41.99 -11.37
C ILE A 103 4.23 42.73 -11.52
N PHE A 104 3.32 42.53 -10.57
CA PHE A 104 1.96 43.04 -10.62
C PHE A 104 1.75 44.15 -9.59
N PRO A 105 1.20 45.30 -9.99
CA PRO A 105 1.00 46.40 -9.07
C PRO A 105 -0.14 46.11 -8.07
N PRO A 106 -0.23 46.88 -6.96
CA PRO A 106 -1.15 46.60 -5.85
C PRO A 106 -2.62 46.44 -6.26
N GLN A 107 -3.08 47.12 -7.31
CA GLN A 107 -4.47 47.01 -7.79
C GLN A 107 -4.80 45.58 -8.25
N VAL A 108 -3.84 44.91 -8.89
CA VAL A 108 -3.98 43.53 -9.40
C VAL A 108 -3.93 42.54 -8.25
N THR A 109 -2.96 42.67 -7.35
CA THR A 109 -2.79 41.75 -6.20
C THR A 109 -3.92 41.90 -5.18
N ASN A 110 -4.43 43.11 -4.95
CA ASN A 110 -5.60 43.34 -4.10
C ASN A 110 -6.87 42.69 -4.67
N LEU A 111 -7.11 42.81 -5.99
CA LEU A 111 -8.23 42.12 -6.63
C LEU A 111 -8.08 40.60 -6.54
N TYR A 112 -6.87 40.08 -6.70
CA TYR A 112 -6.60 38.65 -6.51
C TYR A 112 -6.96 38.19 -5.09
N GLU A 113 -6.52 38.92 -4.05
CA GLU A 113 -6.83 38.55 -2.67
C GLU A 113 -8.32 38.65 -2.33
N GLU A 114 -9.04 39.64 -2.89
CA GLU A 114 -10.49 39.76 -2.79
C GLU A 114 -11.21 38.54 -3.41
N VAL A 115 -10.79 38.17 -4.63
CA VAL A 115 -11.31 36.98 -5.33
C VAL A 115 -10.97 35.70 -4.58
N ARG A 116 -9.74 35.59 -4.05
CA ARG A 116 -9.29 34.42 -3.29
C ARG A 116 -10.11 34.22 -2.01
N ARG A 117 -10.42 35.29 -1.28
CA ARG A 117 -11.23 35.23 -0.04
C ARG A 117 -12.69 34.86 -0.31
N SER A 118 -13.24 35.28 -1.45
CA SER A 118 -14.62 34.99 -1.84
C SER A 118 -14.79 33.64 -2.54
N THR A 119 -13.73 33.12 -3.16
CA THR A 119 -13.74 31.85 -3.89
C THR A 119 -13.42 30.70 -2.95
N LYS A 120 -14.45 29.97 -2.51
CA LYS A 120 -14.27 28.77 -1.69
C LYS A 120 -13.74 27.61 -2.52
N VAL A 121 -12.55 27.13 -2.18
CA VAL A 121 -11.93 25.96 -2.81
C VAL A 121 -11.59 24.95 -1.72
N LEU A 122 -11.80 23.68 -2.05
CA LEU A 122 -11.31 22.53 -1.31
C LEU A 122 -10.43 21.75 -2.29
N SER A 123 -9.21 21.43 -1.87
CA SER A 123 -8.32 20.56 -2.63
C SER A 123 -7.62 19.58 -1.70
N VAL A 124 -7.24 18.42 -2.25
CA VAL A 124 -6.52 17.38 -1.54
C VAL A 124 -5.28 17.03 -2.35
N GLN A 125 -4.14 16.98 -1.69
CA GLN A 125 -2.86 16.60 -2.27
C GLN A 125 -2.38 15.34 -1.56
N VAL A 126 -2.18 14.27 -2.33
CA VAL A 126 -1.74 12.98 -1.82
C VAL A 126 -0.46 12.58 -2.55
N PRO A 127 0.59 12.11 -1.85
CA PRO A 127 1.76 11.55 -2.50
C PRO A 127 1.35 10.35 -3.38
N PRO A 128 1.86 10.24 -4.61
CA PRO A 128 1.44 9.18 -5.54
C PRO A 128 1.82 7.77 -5.04
N VAL A 129 2.93 7.67 -4.31
CA VAL A 129 3.38 6.44 -3.65
C VAL A 129 3.86 6.78 -2.25
N THR A 130 3.36 6.04 -1.26
CA THR A 130 3.82 6.13 0.14
C THR A 130 4.14 4.73 0.63
N GLU A 131 5.35 4.55 1.14
CA GLU A 131 5.71 3.39 1.95
C GLU A 131 5.75 3.81 3.40
N LEU A 132 5.12 3.04 4.28
CA LEU A 132 5.12 3.33 5.71
C LEU A 132 5.13 2.05 6.55
N HIS A 133 5.78 2.10 7.69
CA HIS A 133 5.65 1.11 8.76
C HIS A 133 4.40 1.44 9.57
N ALA A 134 3.41 0.55 9.55
CA ALA A 134 2.17 0.77 10.28
C ALA A 134 2.48 1.00 11.77
N ARG A 135 1.67 1.84 12.43
CA ARG A 135 1.82 2.32 13.83
C ARG A 135 2.99 3.25 14.10
N LEU A 136 4.09 3.16 13.36
CA LEU A 136 5.31 3.95 13.60
C LEU A 136 5.35 5.21 12.73
N GLU A 137 4.90 5.08 11.49
CA GLU A 137 4.92 6.14 10.48
C GLU A 137 3.49 6.53 10.09
N TRP A 138 3.37 7.69 9.45
CA TRP A 138 2.09 8.29 9.10
C TRP A 138 1.98 8.45 7.59
N PHE A 139 0.91 7.91 7.01
CA PHE A 139 0.45 8.38 5.71
C PHE A 139 -0.06 9.81 5.86
N THR A 140 0.37 10.70 4.97
CA THR A 140 0.00 12.11 5.01
C THR A 140 -0.69 12.55 3.73
N ALA A 141 -1.89 13.11 3.85
CA ALA A 141 -2.56 13.83 2.79
C ALA A 141 -2.78 15.29 3.21
N ARG A 142 -2.53 16.24 2.32
CA ARG A 142 -2.70 17.67 2.60
C ARG A 142 -4.02 18.16 2.05
N VAL A 143 -4.90 18.63 2.93
CA VAL A 143 -6.12 19.35 2.57
C VAL A 143 -5.81 20.83 2.55
N VAL A 144 -6.20 21.54 1.50
CA VAL A 144 -6.03 22.99 1.38
C VAL A 144 -7.38 23.64 1.14
N THR A 145 -7.63 24.73 1.86
CA THR A 145 -8.83 25.56 1.76
C THR A 145 -8.45 27.02 1.58
N THR A 146 -9.25 27.78 0.82
CA THR A 146 -9.03 29.23 0.63
C THR A 146 -9.70 30.08 1.71
N SER A 147 -10.62 29.50 2.47
CA SER A 147 -11.35 30.11 3.57
C SER A 147 -11.61 29.08 4.66
N VAL A 148 -11.89 29.55 5.89
CA VAL A 148 -12.29 28.68 7.00
C VAL A 148 -13.58 27.93 6.64
N GLN A 149 -13.52 26.60 6.68
CA GLN A 149 -14.67 25.73 6.46
C GLN A 149 -14.52 24.41 7.24
N SER A 150 -15.63 23.87 7.73
CA SER A 150 -15.63 22.53 8.33
C SER A 150 -15.50 21.47 7.26
N VAL A 151 -14.62 20.49 7.49
CA VAL A 151 -14.33 19.38 6.57
C VAL A 151 -14.43 18.08 7.35
N THR A 152 -14.89 17.02 6.68
CA THR A 152 -14.71 15.64 7.13
C THR A 152 -13.82 14.91 6.14
N ALA A 153 -12.84 14.17 6.67
CA ALA A 153 -12.05 13.24 5.89
C ALA A 153 -12.26 11.82 6.43
N THR A 154 -12.76 10.93 5.58
CA THR A 154 -12.99 9.52 5.90
C THR A 154 -12.20 8.62 4.96
N LEU A 155 -11.74 7.50 5.51
CA LEU A 155 -11.17 6.40 4.75
C LEU A 155 -12.17 5.24 4.80
N ALA A 156 -12.54 4.75 3.63
CA ALA A 156 -13.41 3.59 3.46
C ALA A 156 -12.78 2.62 2.45
N ARG A 157 -13.21 1.36 2.46
CA ARG A 157 -12.99 0.45 1.33
C ARG A 157 -13.83 0.90 0.14
N ASP A 158 -13.45 0.43 -1.05
CA ASP A 158 -14.21 0.66 -2.29
C ASP A 158 -15.65 0.11 -2.22
N ASP A 159 -15.91 -0.87 -1.35
CA ASP A 159 -17.25 -1.41 -1.05
C ASP A 159 -18.10 -0.53 -0.11
N GLY A 160 -17.57 0.62 0.33
CA GLY A 160 -18.22 1.55 1.26
C GLY A 160 -18.00 1.21 2.74
N THR A 161 -17.33 0.11 3.09
CA THR A 161 -17.06 -0.25 4.48
C THR A 161 -16.16 0.81 5.13
N PRO A 162 -16.60 1.48 6.22
CA PRO A 162 -15.81 2.50 6.86
C PRO A 162 -14.57 1.89 7.52
N VAL A 163 -13.40 2.48 7.28
CA VAL A 163 -12.14 2.07 7.88
C VAL A 163 -11.83 2.97 9.06
N ARG A 164 -11.88 4.29 8.84
CA ARG A 164 -11.56 5.30 9.85
C ARG A 164 -12.01 6.69 9.44
N THR A 165 -12.43 7.51 10.40
CA THR A 165 -12.51 8.96 10.24
C THR A 165 -11.14 9.55 10.55
N LEU A 166 -10.50 10.17 9.57
CA LEU A 166 -9.16 10.76 9.72
C LEU A 166 -9.23 12.17 10.31
N TYR A 167 -10.31 12.90 10.02
CA TYR A 167 -10.51 14.24 10.53
C TYR A 167 -11.97 14.66 10.47
N ASP A 168 -12.38 15.46 11.45
CA ASP A 168 -13.71 16.06 11.58
C ASP A 168 -13.53 17.42 12.28
N GLY A 169 -13.58 18.53 11.54
CA GLY A 169 -13.39 19.86 12.13
C GLY A 169 -13.15 21.01 11.14
N PRO A 170 -12.86 22.22 11.63
CA PRO A 170 -12.59 23.40 10.80
C PRO A 170 -11.17 23.42 10.22
N VAL A 171 -11.05 23.71 8.92
CA VAL A 171 -9.78 23.93 8.22
C VAL A 171 -9.74 25.37 7.71
N ALA A 172 -8.69 26.12 8.07
CA ALA A 172 -8.54 27.54 7.71
C ALA A 172 -7.78 27.76 6.40
N ASP A 173 -6.58 27.20 6.30
CA ASP A 173 -5.68 27.33 5.14
C ASP A 173 -5.19 25.95 4.68
N SER A 174 -4.55 25.21 5.58
CA SER A 174 -4.16 23.82 5.29
C SER A 174 -4.22 22.93 6.51
N LEU A 175 -4.43 21.64 6.26
CA LEU A 175 -4.43 20.57 7.26
C LEU A 175 -3.67 19.38 6.69
N SER A 176 -2.80 18.78 7.52
CA SER A 176 -2.19 17.49 7.21
C SER A 176 -3.02 16.38 7.86
N LEU A 177 -3.80 15.66 7.04
CA LEU A 177 -4.45 14.43 7.44
C LEU A 177 -3.37 13.39 7.70
N LYS A 178 -3.44 12.72 8.85
CA LYS A 178 -2.49 11.69 9.25
C LYS A 178 -3.21 10.39 9.50
N TRP A 179 -2.67 9.29 8.97
CA TRP A 179 -3.15 7.95 9.22
C TRP A 179 -1.98 7.01 9.55
N ASP A 180 -2.11 6.26 10.63
CA ASP A 180 -1.09 5.34 11.16
C ASP A 180 -1.06 3.98 10.45
N GLY A 181 -1.84 3.80 9.39
CA GLY A 181 -1.95 2.53 8.68
C GLY A 181 -2.83 1.49 9.39
N LEU A 182 -3.60 1.86 10.42
CA LEU A 182 -4.48 0.95 11.15
C LEU A 182 -5.96 1.28 10.96
N THR A 183 -6.79 0.23 10.95
CA THR A 183 -8.25 0.36 11.01
C THR A 183 -8.70 0.92 12.36
N ALA A 184 -9.97 1.30 12.49
CA ALA A 184 -10.54 1.70 13.78
C ALA A 184 -10.37 0.63 14.90
N GLY A 185 -10.29 -0.65 14.54
CA GLY A 185 -10.03 -1.76 15.46
C GLY A 185 -8.55 -1.96 15.83
N GLY A 186 -7.64 -1.10 15.35
CA GLY A 186 -6.20 -1.21 15.62
C GLY A 186 -5.49 -2.34 14.87
N THR A 187 -6.14 -2.94 13.88
CA THR A 187 -5.59 -3.99 13.02
C THR A 187 -5.11 -3.43 11.69
N LEU A 188 -4.28 -4.19 10.98
CA LEU A 188 -3.89 -3.85 9.61
C LEU A 188 -5.09 -3.93 8.66
N PRO A 189 -5.24 -2.99 7.72
CA PRO A 189 -6.24 -3.07 6.66
C PRO A 189 -5.91 -4.27 5.75
N ALA A 190 -6.91 -5.00 5.25
CA ALA A 190 -6.60 -6.02 4.25
C ALA A 190 -6.13 -5.37 2.95
N GLU A 191 -5.46 -6.14 2.11
CA GLU A 191 -5.03 -5.64 0.81
C GLU A 191 -6.23 -5.31 -0.08
N GLY A 192 -6.08 -4.29 -0.92
CA GLY A 192 -7.11 -3.91 -1.88
C GLY A 192 -7.26 -2.40 -2.04
N ARG A 193 -8.41 -2.02 -2.60
CA ARG A 193 -8.73 -0.64 -2.95
C ARG A 193 -9.53 0.06 -1.86
N TYR A 194 -9.14 1.28 -1.59
CA TYR A 194 -9.70 2.16 -0.59
C TYR A 194 -10.01 3.53 -1.21
N VAL A 195 -10.89 4.28 -0.56
CA VAL A 195 -11.27 5.63 -0.97
C VAL A 195 -11.08 6.55 0.21
N LEU A 196 -10.21 7.54 0.04
CA LEU A 196 -10.12 8.71 0.90
C LEU A 196 -11.13 9.74 0.40
N HIS A 197 -12.21 9.93 1.16
CA HIS A 197 -13.25 10.91 0.85
C HIS A 197 -13.11 12.15 1.73
N VAL A 198 -13.08 13.33 1.11
CA VAL A 198 -12.91 14.61 1.79
C VAL A 198 -14.04 15.54 1.36
N ALA A 199 -14.91 15.90 2.30
CA ALA A 199 -16.12 16.68 2.01
C ALA A 199 -16.27 17.90 2.94
N PRO A 200 -16.78 19.04 2.43
CA PRO A 200 -17.15 20.16 3.27
C PRO A 200 -18.44 19.87 4.06
N ARG A 201 -18.57 20.52 5.23
CA ARG A 201 -19.78 20.53 6.05
C ARG A 201 -20.19 21.97 6.43
N PRO A 202 -21.47 22.35 6.25
CA PRO A 202 -22.49 21.62 5.50
C PRO A 202 -22.15 21.56 4.00
N ALA A 203 -22.75 20.61 3.29
CA ALA A 203 -22.67 20.58 1.84
C ALA A 203 -23.50 21.75 1.27
N LEU A 204 -22.84 22.82 0.86
CA LEU A 204 -23.49 23.97 0.22
C LEU A 204 -23.64 23.72 -1.29
N GLN A 205 -24.77 24.12 -1.89
CA GLN A 205 -24.99 23.96 -3.34
C GLN A 205 -23.88 24.64 -4.14
N ASP A 206 -23.57 25.89 -3.81
CA ASP A 206 -22.52 26.72 -4.42
C ASP A 206 -21.15 26.61 -3.72
N GLY A 207 -20.99 25.62 -2.83
CA GLY A 207 -19.73 25.37 -2.12
C GLY A 207 -18.77 24.46 -2.88
N PRO A 208 -17.58 24.24 -2.30
CA PRO A 208 -16.65 23.24 -2.82
C PRO A 208 -17.34 21.87 -2.93
N ARG A 209 -16.98 21.11 -3.96
CA ARG A 209 -17.49 19.75 -4.12
C ARG A 209 -16.71 18.77 -3.24
N PRO A 210 -17.34 17.67 -2.77
CA PRO A 210 -16.61 16.57 -2.18
C PRO A 210 -15.57 16.01 -3.14
N LEU A 211 -14.43 15.60 -2.58
CA LEU A 211 -13.31 15.03 -3.32
C LEU A 211 -13.08 13.60 -2.86
N GLN A 212 -12.62 12.77 -3.79
CA GLN A 212 -12.20 11.41 -3.49
C GLN A 212 -10.84 11.09 -4.12
N VAL A 213 -10.07 10.28 -3.41
CA VAL A 213 -8.79 9.75 -3.89
C VAL A 213 -8.80 8.25 -3.66
N THR A 214 -8.65 7.49 -4.75
CA THR A 214 -8.49 6.04 -4.67
C THR A 214 -7.09 5.71 -4.14
N LEU A 215 -7.01 4.80 -3.17
CA LEU A 215 -5.77 4.31 -2.59
C LEU A 215 -5.71 2.79 -2.75
N ASP A 216 -4.73 2.29 -3.50
CA ASP A 216 -4.44 0.86 -3.55
C ASP A 216 -3.41 0.53 -2.46
N ILE A 217 -3.81 -0.33 -1.51
CA ILE A 217 -3.02 -0.68 -0.33
C ILE A 217 -2.56 -2.12 -0.44
N THR A 218 -1.24 -2.34 -0.34
CA THR A 218 -0.61 -3.66 -0.32
C THR A 218 0.20 -3.81 0.97
N GLN A 219 0.16 -4.99 1.59
CA GLN A 219 1.00 -5.31 2.74
C GLN A 219 2.30 -5.93 2.22
N VAL A 220 3.43 -5.30 2.54
CA VAL A 220 4.74 -5.88 2.26
C VAL A 220 5.07 -6.80 3.43
N ALA A 221 5.17 -8.10 3.13
CA ALA A 221 5.50 -9.11 4.13
C ALA A 221 6.82 -8.73 4.85
N PRO A 222 6.84 -8.77 6.19
CA PRO A 222 8.04 -8.46 6.95
C PRO A 222 9.11 -9.52 6.63
N ASP A 223 10.35 -9.07 6.37
CA ASP A 223 11.49 -9.95 6.12
C ASP A 223 11.88 -10.68 7.41
N THR A 224 11.36 -11.89 7.60
CA THR A 224 11.64 -12.71 8.78
C THR A 224 12.93 -13.50 8.60
N LEU A 225 13.71 -13.61 9.68
CA LEU A 225 14.89 -14.47 9.71
C LEU A 225 14.48 -15.95 9.54
N PRO A 226 15.28 -16.74 8.79
CA PRO A 226 15.06 -18.18 8.69
C PRO A 226 15.23 -18.84 10.06
N TRP A 227 14.50 -19.93 10.30
CA TRP A 227 14.66 -20.72 11.51
C TRP A 227 16.06 -21.33 11.59
N PRO A 228 16.71 -21.32 12.77
CA PRO A 228 18.05 -21.88 12.91
C PRO A 228 18.01 -23.39 12.65
N ALA A 229 18.88 -23.86 11.76
CA ALA A 229 19.03 -25.28 11.50
C ALA A 229 19.41 -26.02 12.81
N PRO A 230 18.97 -27.28 12.99
CA PRO A 230 19.35 -28.10 14.16
C PRO A 230 20.84 -28.49 14.18
N SER A 231 21.70 -27.89 13.35
CA SER A 231 23.10 -28.26 13.14
C SER A 231 23.99 -27.78 14.29
N GLY A 232 24.06 -28.59 15.34
CA GLY A 232 25.30 -28.83 16.11
C GLY A 232 25.88 -30.20 15.73
N PRO A 233 26.99 -30.66 16.35
CA PRO A 233 27.44 -32.04 16.20
C PRO A 233 26.27 -33.02 16.43
N ALA A 234 26.23 -34.12 15.68
CA ALA A 234 25.17 -35.11 15.78
C ALA A 234 24.96 -35.49 17.25
N LEU A 235 23.75 -35.24 17.78
CA LEU A 235 23.42 -35.52 19.17
C LEU A 235 23.69 -37.00 19.46
N LEU A 236 24.27 -37.28 20.63
CA LEU A 236 24.49 -38.66 21.06
C LEU A 236 23.15 -39.37 21.23
N PRO A 237 23.05 -40.68 20.95
CA PRO A 237 21.81 -41.43 21.14
C PRO A 237 21.40 -41.42 22.61
N GLU A 238 20.18 -40.97 22.91
CA GLU A 238 19.72 -40.78 24.29
C GLU A 238 19.03 -42.01 24.88
N ARG A 239 18.85 -43.05 24.07
CA ARG A 239 18.25 -44.31 24.46
C ARG A 239 19.12 -45.47 24.03
N THR A 240 19.20 -46.49 24.86
CA THR A 240 19.87 -47.75 24.49
C THR A 240 19.18 -48.39 23.29
N SER A 241 19.94 -48.99 22.37
CA SER A 241 19.37 -49.68 21.21
C SER A 241 18.44 -50.82 21.64
N ALA A 242 17.28 -50.95 20.99
CA ALA A 242 16.31 -52.03 21.24
C ALA A 242 16.77 -53.42 20.73
N GLY A 243 18.02 -53.54 20.22
CA GLY A 243 18.55 -54.73 19.55
C GLY A 243 18.37 -56.05 20.32
N PRO A 244 18.68 -56.13 21.63
CA PRO A 244 18.49 -57.36 22.41
C PRO A 244 17.01 -57.72 22.66
N ALA A 245 16.11 -56.72 22.70
CA ALA A 245 14.69 -56.93 23.00
C ALA A 245 13.92 -57.60 21.83
N LEU A 246 14.33 -57.33 20.59
CA LEU A 246 13.80 -57.99 19.39
C LEU A 246 14.32 -59.43 19.24
N GLY A 247 15.57 -59.69 19.62
CA GLY A 247 16.14 -61.04 19.63
C GLY A 247 15.41 -61.99 20.60
N SER A 248 15.01 -61.50 21.78
CA SER A 248 14.22 -62.27 22.74
C SER A 248 12.77 -62.50 22.29
N LEU A 249 12.17 -61.58 21.53
CA LEU A 249 10.86 -61.80 20.91
C LEU A 249 10.93 -62.87 19.81
N ALA A 250 11.99 -62.89 19.01
CA ALA A 250 12.21 -63.91 17.98
C ALA A 250 12.48 -65.30 18.59
N ALA A 251 13.28 -65.39 19.65
CA ALA A 251 13.52 -66.64 20.38
C ALA A 251 12.24 -67.15 21.08
N GLY A 252 11.43 -66.26 21.66
CA GLY A 252 10.13 -66.60 22.24
C GLY A 252 9.11 -67.06 21.21
N ALA A 253 9.08 -66.44 20.02
CA ALA A 253 8.23 -66.85 18.91
C ALA A 253 8.64 -68.20 18.30
N LEU A 254 9.94 -68.48 18.18
CA LEU A 254 10.46 -69.77 17.70
C LEU A 254 10.24 -70.91 18.71
N ALA A 255 10.36 -70.64 20.01
CA ALA A 255 10.04 -71.63 21.05
C ALA A 255 8.52 -71.87 21.20
N GLY A 256 7.68 -70.84 21.00
CA GLY A 256 6.22 -70.97 20.97
C GLY A 256 5.71 -71.74 19.75
N GLY A 257 6.37 -71.58 18.58
CA GLY A 257 6.04 -72.31 17.36
C GLY A 257 6.35 -73.82 17.42
N ALA A 258 7.38 -74.22 18.18
CA ALA A 258 7.76 -75.63 18.31
C ALA A 258 6.79 -76.47 19.17
N VAL A 259 6.00 -75.84 20.05
CA VAL A 259 5.03 -76.54 20.92
C VAL A 259 3.68 -76.77 20.24
N VAL A 260 3.35 -75.99 19.21
CA VAL A 260 2.07 -76.13 18.47
C VAL A 260 2.14 -77.20 17.36
N ALA A 261 3.34 -77.60 16.92
CA ALA A 261 3.52 -78.55 15.81
C ALA A 261 3.92 -79.98 16.21
N LEU A 262 3.87 -80.34 17.50
CA LEU A 262 4.22 -81.69 17.99
C LEU A 262 3.05 -82.61 18.46
N PRO A 263 1.80 -82.50 17.98
CA PRO A 263 0.83 -83.60 18.15
C PRO A 263 0.52 -84.43 16.90
N SER A 264 1.14 -84.20 15.74
CA SER A 264 0.73 -84.91 14.50
C SER A 264 1.42 -86.26 14.24
N LEU A 265 2.34 -86.73 15.09
CA LEU A 265 3.12 -87.94 14.79
C LEU A 265 3.07 -89.08 15.83
N PHE A 266 2.56 -88.90 17.04
CA PHE A 266 2.40 -90.03 17.97
C PHE A 266 1.12 -89.93 18.80
N GLY A 267 0.21 -90.87 18.55
CA GLY A 267 -1.04 -91.02 19.27
C GLY A 267 -0.89 -91.77 20.60
N ARG A 268 -1.87 -91.49 21.47
CA ARG A 268 -2.34 -92.27 22.64
C ARG A 268 -1.31 -92.69 23.70
N SER A 269 -1.31 -91.99 24.83
CA SER A 269 -1.71 -92.56 26.13
C SER A 269 -1.75 -91.45 27.19
N GLY A 270 -2.55 -91.68 28.24
CA GLY A 270 -3.03 -90.68 29.19
C GLY A 270 -1.98 -90.06 30.11
N GLU A 271 -2.45 -89.05 30.84
CA GLU A 271 -1.76 -88.30 31.91
C GLU A 271 -0.54 -87.46 31.49
N ALA A 272 -0.79 -86.19 31.20
CA ALA A 272 -0.02 -85.04 31.73
C ALA A 272 -0.50 -83.75 31.04
N THR A 273 -1.77 -83.39 31.22
CA THR A 273 -2.34 -82.21 30.55
C THR A 273 -1.93 -80.90 31.26
N GLY A 274 -1.70 -80.92 32.57
CA GLY A 274 -1.36 -79.71 33.34
C GLY A 274 0.05 -79.15 33.11
N ALA A 275 1.07 -80.02 32.98
CA ALA A 275 2.47 -79.59 32.86
C ALA A 275 2.78 -78.90 31.52
N ARG A 276 2.05 -79.25 30.45
CA ARG A 276 2.32 -78.78 29.08
C ARG A 276 1.79 -77.36 28.84
N PHE A 277 0.63 -77.03 29.42
CA PHE A 277 0.10 -75.67 29.45
C PHE A 277 0.86 -74.77 30.44
N ALA A 278 1.36 -75.31 31.54
CA ALA A 278 2.19 -74.57 32.50
C ALA A 278 3.51 -74.10 31.89
N VAL A 279 4.18 -74.93 31.09
CA VAL A 279 5.44 -74.56 30.42
C VAL A 279 5.20 -73.52 29.30
N ALA A 280 4.14 -73.66 28.51
CA ALA A 280 3.80 -72.68 27.47
C ALA A 280 3.39 -71.31 28.06
N ALA A 281 2.66 -71.31 29.18
CA ALA A 281 2.32 -70.09 29.92
C ALA A 281 3.57 -69.44 30.53
N ALA A 282 4.48 -70.23 31.11
CA ALA A 282 5.72 -69.73 31.69
C ALA A 282 6.66 -69.10 30.64
N VAL A 283 6.79 -69.69 29.44
CA VAL A 283 7.60 -69.15 28.35
C VAL A 283 7.01 -67.85 27.77
N SER A 284 5.68 -67.77 27.66
CA SER A 284 4.99 -66.56 27.19
C SER A 284 5.11 -65.39 28.19
N VAL A 285 4.97 -65.68 29.48
CA VAL A 285 5.18 -64.69 30.55
C VAL A 285 6.65 -64.28 30.63
N ALA A 286 7.60 -65.22 30.47
CA ALA A 286 9.03 -64.90 30.43
C ALA A 286 9.41 -64.03 29.21
N GLY A 287 8.78 -64.24 28.05
CA GLY A 287 8.96 -63.39 26.86
C GLY A 287 8.44 -61.96 27.06
N LEU A 288 7.26 -61.79 27.67
CA LEU A 288 6.72 -60.49 28.05
C LEU A 288 7.58 -59.79 29.11
N VAL A 289 7.99 -60.51 30.16
CA VAL A 289 8.89 -60.00 31.21
C VAL A 289 10.25 -59.62 30.61
N GLY A 290 10.80 -60.41 29.68
CA GLY A 290 12.01 -60.10 28.94
C GLY A 290 11.87 -58.83 28.08
N PHE A 291 10.76 -58.67 27.38
CA PHE A 291 10.49 -57.47 26.58
C PHE A 291 10.37 -56.20 27.45
N PHE A 292 9.64 -56.26 28.57
CA PHE A 292 9.54 -55.15 29.50
C PHE A 292 10.86 -54.87 30.24
N ALA A 293 11.67 -55.91 30.51
CA ALA A 293 12.99 -55.75 31.14
C ALA A 293 14.01 -55.06 30.21
N HIS A 294 13.87 -55.22 28.89
CA HIS A 294 14.78 -54.69 27.86
C HIS A 294 14.23 -53.45 27.12
N GLN A 295 13.27 -52.73 27.71
CA GLN A 295 12.85 -51.44 27.15
C GLN A 295 14.05 -50.49 26.99
N PRO A 296 14.11 -49.70 25.89
CA PRO A 296 15.14 -48.69 25.69
C PRO A 296 15.21 -47.76 26.90
N ARG A 297 16.31 -47.84 27.66
CA ARG A 297 16.50 -47.00 28.85
C ARG A 297 17.13 -45.68 28.45
N PRO A 298 16.79 -44.58 29.15
CA PRO A 298 17.49 -43.32 28.97
C PRO A 298 18.99 -43.52 29.28
N ILE A 299 19.85 -42.94 28.46
CA ILE A 299 21.30 -42.89 28.69
C ILE A 299 21.59 -41.52 29.30
N ASP A 300 21.56 -41.43 30.62
CA ASP A 300 21.68 -40.16 31.36
C ASP A 300 22.99 -39.41 31.05
N ALA A 301 24.06 -40.14 30.73
CA ALA A 301 25.32 -39.53 30.28
C ALA A 301 25.16 -38.78 28.95
N ASN A 302 24.47 -39.38 27.97
CA ASN A 302 24.24 -38.78 26.65
C ASN A 302 23.19 -37.66 26.73
N ILE A 303 22.16 -37.81 27.56
CA ILE A 303 21.17 -36.76 27.82
C ILE A 303 21.86 -35.52 28.41
N ARG A 304 22.75 -35.71 29.39
CA ARG A 304 23.55 -34.61 29.99
C ARG A 304 24.53 -34.02 28.98
N ALA A 305 25.21 -34.84 28.18
CA ALA A 305 26.13 -34.36 27.14
C ALA A 305 25.42 -33.55 26.03
N ASN A 306 24.18 -33.92 25.68
CA ASN A 306 23.36 -33.21 24.70
C ASN A 306 22.65 -31.97 25.28
N ALA A 307 22.58 -31.83 26.61
CA ALA A 307 21.83 -30.74 27.25
C ALA A 307 22.34 -29.34 26.87
N PRO A 308 23.66 -29.04 26.85
CA PRO A 308 24.17 -27.76 26.38
C PRO A 308 23.82 -27.46 24.93
N ALA A 309 23.97 -28.44 24.02
CA ALA A 309 23.65 -28.27 22.60
C ALA A 309 22.17 -27.96 22.36
N ARG A 310 21.26 -28.60 23.12
CA ARG A 310 19.83 -28.30 23.09
C ARG A 310 19.51 -26.92 23.66
N ALA A 311 20.11 -26.56 24.80
CA ALA A 311 19.93 -25.24 25.41
C ALA A 311 20.40 -24.12 24.46
N ASP A 312 21.52 -24.33 23.76
CA ASP A 312 22.03 -23.39 22.77
C ASP A 312 21.11 -23.23 21.56
N TRP A 313 20.58 -24.34 21.05
CA TRP A 313 19.61 -24.30 19.95
C TRP A 313 18.31 -23.61 20.38
N GLN A 314 17.79 -23.94 21.57
CA GLN A 314 16.58 -23.34 22.13
C GLN A 314 16.73 -21.81 22.28
N ARG A 315 17.86 -21.34 22.82
CA ARG A 315 18.16 -19.90 22.91
C ARG A 315 18.19 -19.22 21.53
N ARG A 316 18.74 -19.87 20.50
CA ARG A 316 18.72 -19.33 19.13
C ARG A 316 17.30 -19.27 18.56
N VAL A 317 16.49 -20.30 18.78
CA VAL A 317 15.08 -20.32 18.36
C VAL A 317 14.30 -19.20 19.03
N GLU A 318 14.45 -19.02 20.34
CA GLU A 318 13.79 -17.96 21.11
C GLU A 318 14.24 -16.57 20.62
N GLY A 319 15.53 -16.38 20.34
CA GLY A 319 16.05 -15.14 19.76
C GLY A 319 15.46 -14.82 18.39
N VAL A 320 15.41 -15.82 17.48
CA VAL A 320 14.78 -15.67 16.16
C VAL A 320 13.28 -15.43 16.28
N GLN A 321 12.60 -16.09 17.22
CA GLN A 321 11.17 -15.88 17.46
C GLN A 321 10.86 -14.46 17.96
N ALA A 322 11.64 -13.95 18.92
CA ALA A 322 11.50 -12.59 19.43
C ALA A 322 11.76 -11.54 18.34
N GLU A 323 12.83 -11.71 17.56
CA GLU A 323 13.17 -10.82 16.45
C GLU A 323 12.12 -10.87 15.34
N ASN A 324 11.65 -12.05 14.95
CA ASN A 324 10.58 -12.20 13.96
C ASN A 324 9.25 -11.59 14.45
N ALA A 325 8.94 -11.69 15.74
CA ALA A 325 7.76 -11.02 16.33
C ALA A 325 7.88 -9.50 16.24
N LYS A 326 9.08 -8.94 16.51
CA LYS A 326 9.37 -7.50 16.35
C LYS A 326 9.21 -7.06 14.90
N ARG A 327 9.82 -7.77 13.94
CA ARG A 327 9.72 -7.46 12.50
C ARG A 327 8.29 -7.55 11.99
N ARG A 328 7.51 -8.52 12.48
CA ARG A 328 6.08 -8.62 12.15
C ARG A 328 5.25 -7.47 12.69
N GLY A 329 5.63 -6.90 13.83
CA GLY A 329 5.04 -5.67 14.37
C GLY A 329 5.35 -4.42 13.54
N GLN A 330 6.30 -4.50 12.61
CA GLN A 330 6.72 -3.44 11.70
C GLN A 330 6.22 -3.68 10.27
N ALA A 331 5.02 -4.26 10.13
CA ALA A 331 4.42 -4.51 8.82
C ALA A 331 4.41 -3.22 7.98
N ARG A 332 4.97 -3.33 6.77
CA ARG A 332 5.08 -2.21 5.84
C ARG A 332 3.85 -2.18 4.94
N LEU A 333 3.27 -1.01 4.77
CA LEU A 333 2.21 -0.76 3.81
C LEU A 333 2.79 0.01 2.63
N LEU A 334 2.49 -0.47 1.43
CA LEU A 334 2.69 0.27 0.19
C LEU A 334 1.34 0.82 -0.25
N ILE A 335 1.23 2.15 -0.30
CA ILE A 335 0.01 2.86 -0.68
C ILE A 335 0.28 3.57 -1.99
N ARG A 336 -0.51 3.25 -3.02
CA ARG A 336 -0.49 3.97 -4.30
C ARG A 336 -1.75 4.80 -4.42
N ALA A 337 -1.59 6.11 -4.61
CA ALA A 337 -2.70 7.04 -4.76
C ALA A 337 -3.03 7.25 -6.25
N GLY A 338 -4.31 7.10 -6.58
CA GLY A 338 -4.87 7.50 -7.86
C GLY A 338 -5.06 9.02 -7.98
N PRO A 339 -5.59 9.50 -9.12
CA PRO A 339 -5.89 10.91 -9.30
C PRO A 339 -7.00 11.35 -8.34
N VAL A 340 -6.95 12.63 -7.95
CA VAL A 340 -8.02 13.28 -7.20
C VAL A 340 -9.21 13.46 -8.14
N THR A 341 -10.38 12.96 -7.76
CA THR A 341 -11.61 13.13 -8.53
C THR A 341 -12.69 13.79 -7.68
N VAL A 342 -13.67 14.38 -8.34
CA VAL A 342 -14.85 14.94 -7.68
C VAL A 342 -15.79 13.79 -7.34
N ALA A 343 -16.15 13.64 -6.07
CA ALA A 343 -17.14 12.66 -5.65
C ALA A 343 -18.56 13.20 -5.89
N GLU A 344 -19.50 12.29 -6.14
CA GLU A 344 -20.91 12.65 -6.18
C GLU A 344 -21.34 13.20 -4.81
N ARG A 345 -22.14 14.25 -4.83
CA ARG A 345 -22.70 14.83 -3.60
C ARG A 345 -23.71 13.80 -3.08
N ALA A 346 -23.45 13.23 -1.91
CA ALA A 346 -24.39 12.30 -1.28
C ALA A 346 -25.80 12.96 -1.23
N PRO A 347 -26.86 12.23 -1.57
CA PRO A 347 -28.22 12.76 -1.47
C PRO A 347 -28.48 13.17 -0.01
N SER A 348 -28.98 14.39 0.15
CA SER A 348 -29.32 15.02 1.43
C SER A 348 -30.41 14.29 2.19
#